data_AF-A0AAN6K3B1-F1
#
_entry.id   AF-A0AAN6K3B1-F1
#
_cell.length_a   1.000
_cell.length_b   1.000
_cell.length_c   1.000
_cell.angle_alpha   90.00
_cell.angle_beta   90.00
_cell.angle_gamma   90.00
#
_symmetry.space_group_name_H-M   'P 1'
#
loop_
_entity.id
_entity.type
_entity.pdbx_description
1 polymer ?
#
loop_
_entity_poly.entity_id
_entity_poly.type
_entity_poly.pdbx_seq_one_letter_code
_entity_poly.pdbx_strand_id
1 'polypeptide(L)'
;MPRTANPCTYLPRRLQIVASLTAFVLVCIFFLGSSGSGDSDSYFNNVPYGPQIQQGAHQVVDRLPKLPKELPHVNAPHWLNPFHGPAHKPLEQANSSSGEARWYTDFKWRNPFSSDTTLDVERAVLPPLAKRAPVYTYFESTGKDEKSKTSEQQLLQLWRRAWWAQGFRPVVLGKPEAMNNPLFRAVQGSELEPEMEKEMMRWLAWGNMGTGVLSNWLAVPMAAHDDNMLAFLRRADYPSLTRYEGLENGLFVGNREDINKALKEAIASPAIKRVKSMAEAVAAETFTVDPEHSAIALYSTSTITTKYSLIGQKLDKPSTAGDGLAMLPALINSHLHMTWQNIFSSGIAVLKPLPQHTTTLIEPAIDIARNLSQCPDTPIPASCPPNRPRCKPCVSSQMLITVPPVFRNTSTLFTIATVPHPYTFTSLLHSRLEMNVKFIRRQTDRDSWVLAATKELLGTGLSSFSRLPALKDIIASEYSSARTLWLVAEMPPSRESELDLEGLDWHFGFTLPRSPMPDGKSETPVPGPERRPPPPKSEFGEGPPLSEQELSHERSLLEQAKMVLRRTGSRKAKTSAKTAKALSFMREVIEAWSLADTECWKFVRAWEARRRVERRGWEGEEERFQGKGMFGRWIDQVT
;
A
#
# COMPACT_ATOMS: atom_id res chain seq x y z
N MET A 1 -79.77 11.49 18.54
CA MET A 1 -78.77 10.78 19.38
C MET A 1 -78.57 9.38 18.83
N PRO A 2 -77.35 8.81 18.80
CA PRO A 2 -76.16 9.27 18.10
C PRO A 2 -75.82 8.40 16.88
N ARG A 3 -75.20 9.01 15.86
CA ARG A 3 -74.58 8.34 14.72
C ARG A 3 -73.40 7.50 15.22
N THR A 4 -73.35 6.23 14.85
CA THR A 4 -72.22 5.32 15.10
C THR A 4 -70.98 5.86 14.38
N ALA A 5 -70.14 6.58 15.11
CA ALA A 5 -68.85 7.03 14.63
C ALA A 5 -67.89 5.84 14.56
N ASN A 6 -67.27 5.66 13.39
CA ASN A 6 -66.27 4.64 13.13
C ASN A 6 -65.05 4.88 14.06
N PRO A 7 -64.60 3.92 14.89
CA PRO A 7 -63.59 4.15 15.93
C PRO A 7 -62.22 4.61 15.39
N CYS A 8 -61.99 4.54 14.08
CA CYS A 8 -60.73 4.97 13.47
C CYS A 8 -60.61 6.48 13.20
N THR A 9 -61.65 7.31 13.42
CA THR A 9 -61.62 8.75 13.06
C THR A 9 -60.85 9.68 14.00
N TYR A 10 -60.29 9.19 15.12
CA TYR A 10 -59.57 10.02 16.10
C TYR A 10 -58.03 10.03 15.94
N LEU A 11 -57.49 9.31 14.95
CA LEU A 11 -56.04 9.28 14.71
C LEU A 11 -55.62 10.26 13.61
N PRO A 12 -54.50 11.00 13.76
CA PRO A 12 -53.91 11.78 12.67
C PRO A 12 -53.73 10.93 11.40
N ARG A 13 -54.01 11.49 10.22
CA ARG A 13 -54.02 10.74 8.92
C ARG A 13 -52.77 9.87 8.69
N ARG A 14 -51.60 10.29 9.17
CA ARG A 14 -50.35 9.54 9.06
C ARG A 14 -50.36 8.24 9.89
N LEU A 15 -50.98 8.26 11.07
CA LEU A 15 -51.12 7.09 11.94
C LEU A 15 -52.21 6.12 11.44
N GLN A 16 -53.25 6.61 10.78
CA GLN A 16 -54.24 5.76 10.11
C GLN A 16 -53.61 4.95 8.97
N ILE A 17 -52.78 5.60 8.14
CA ILE A 17 -52.06 4.92 7.05
C ILE A 17 -51.13 3.87 7.63
N VAL A 18 -50.30 4.21 8.62
CA VAL A 18 -49.39 3.25 9.25
C VAL A 18 -50.16 2.08 9.86
N ALA A 19 -51.19 2.32 10.68
CA ALA A 19 -51.98 1.25 11.29
C ALA A 19 -52.64 0.32 10.25
N SER A 20 -53.18 0.89 9.16
CA SER A 20 -53.78 0.11 8.07
C SER A 20 -52.75 -0.71 7.29
N LEU A 21 -51.54 -0.18 7.06
CA LEU A 21 -50.44 -0.88 6.41
C LEU A 21 -49.88 -1.99 7.30
N THR A 22 -49.72 -1.74 8.60
CA THR A 22 -49.25 -2.75 9.56
C THR A 22 -50.28 -3.86 9.71
N ALA A 23 -51.58 -3.53 9.78
CA ALA A 23 -52.65 -4.53 9.81
C ALA A 23 -52.69 -5.34 8.51
N PHE A 24 -52.51 -4.69 7.35
CA PHE A 24 -52.44 -5.39 6.05
C PHE A 24 -51.25 -6.33 5.97
N VAL A 25 -50.06 -5.90 6.40
CA VAL A 25 -48.85 -6.75 6.44
C VAL A 25 -49.01 -7.91 7.41
N LEU A 26 -49.59 -7.68 8.59
CA LEU A 26 -49.87 -8.74 9.56
C LEU A 26 -50.92 -9.73 9.04
N VAL A 27 -51.97 -9.25 8.37
CA VAL A 27 -52.97 -10.10 7.69
C VAL A 27 -52.32 -10.91 6.57
N CYS A 28 -51.42 -10.31 5.78
CA CYS A 28 -50.65 -11.04 4.78
C CYS A 28 -49.72 -12.09 5.41
N ILE A 29 -49.08 -11.81 6.54
CA ILE A 29 -48.23 -12.81 7.23
C ILE A 29 -49.07 -13.94 7.84
N PHE A 30 -50.25 -13.63 8.40
CA PHE A 30 -51.15 -14.62 9.00
C PHE A 30 -51.93 -15.46 7.99
N PHE A 31 -52.35 -14.88 6.85
CA PHE A 31 -53.12 -15.58 5.81
C PHE A 31 -52.27 -16.12 4.66
N LEU A 32 -51.09 -15.55 4.39
CA LEU A 32 -50.16 -15.99 3.35
C LEU A 32 -48.87 -16.55 3.96
N GLY A 33 -49.00 -17.25 5.10
CA GLY A 33 -47.91 -17.95 5.76
C GLY A 33 -46.96 -18.63 4.76
N SER A 34 -45.66 -18.50 5.02
CA SER A 34 -44.58 -18.89 4.13
C SER A 34 -44.58 -20.40 3.86
N SER A 35 -45.15 -20.82 2.74
CA SER A 35 -45.04 -22.19 2.25
C SER A 35 -44.17 -22.21 0.99
N GLY A 36 -42.97 -22.78 1.13
CA GLY A 36 -42.14 -23.15 0.00
C GLY A 36 -42.84 -24.22 -0.84
N SER A 37 -42.59 -24.21 -2.15
CA SER A 37 -43.27 -25.03 -3.17
C SER A 37 -42.95 -26.54 -3.11
N GLY A 38 -42.87 -27.16 -1.94
CA GLY A 38 -42.39 -28.54 -1.80
C GLY A 38 -43.01 -29.40 -0.69
N ASP A 39 -43.72 -28.83 0.28
CA ASP A 39 -44.33 -29.63 1.35
C ASP A 39 -45.83 -29.78 1.11
N SER A 40 -46.24 -30.98 0.70
CA SER A 40 -47.63 -31.42 0.75
C SER A 40 -47.99 -31.68 2.22
N ASP A 41 -48.51 -30.65 2.90
CA ASP A 41 -48.90 -30.74 4.30
C ASP A 41 -49.98 -31.82 4.51
N SER A 42 -49.62 -32.85 5.28
CA SER A 42 -50.48 -33.98 5.70
C SER A 42 -51.69 -33.55 6.55
N TYR A 43 -51.73 -32.28 6.95
CA TYR A 43 -52.80 -31.67 7.74
C TYR A 43 -54.13 -31.54 6.97
N PHE A 44 -54.09 -31.31 5.65
CA PHE A 44 -55.30 -31.10 4.84
C PHE A 44 -56.12 -32.38 4.62
N ASN A 45 -55.55 -33.56 4.87
CA ASN A 45 -56.28 -34.83 4.77
C ASN A 45 -57.17 -35.11 5.99
N ASN A 46 -57.00 -34.38 7.09
CA ASN A 46 -57.65 -34.66 8.37
C ASN A 46 -58.79 -33.68 8.72
N VAL A 47 -59.12 -32.74 7.84
CA VAL A 47 -60.21 -31.78 8.03
C VAL A 47 -61.39 -32.07 7.10
N PRO A 48 -62.64 -31.95 7.57
CA PRO A 48 -63.81 -32.02 6.70
C PRO A 48 -63.68 -30.98 5.59
N TYR A 49 -63.94 -31.38 4.34
CA TYR A 49 -63.74 -30.57 3.12
C TYR A 49 -62.29 -30.31 2.68
N GLY A 50 -61.28 -30.83 3.39
CA GLY A 50 -59.87 -30.69 3.04
C GLY A 50 -59.50 -31.07 1.60
N PRO A 51 -59.93 -32.23 1.08
CA PRO A 51 -59.69 -32.62 -0.32
C PRO A 51 -60.34 -31.69 -1.35
N GLN A 52 -61.50 -31.10 -1.01
CA GLN A 52 -62.23 -30.17 -1.88
C GLN A 52 -61.61 -28.77 -1.87
N ILE A 53 -61.07 -28.34 -0.72
CA ILE A 53 -60.28 -27.11 -0.62
C ILE A 53 -58.97 -27.26 -1.41
N GLN A 54 -58.32 -28.42 -1.35
CA GLN A 54 -57.12 -28.72 -2.10
C GLN A 54 -57.40 -28.74 -3.61
N GLN A 55 -58.48 -29.40 -4.06
CA GLN A 55 -58.92 -29.33 -5.45
C GLN A 55 -59.30 -27.92 -5.90
N GLY A 56 -59.98 -27.14 -5.04
CA GLY A 56 -60.31 -25.74 -5.32
C GLY A 56 -59.06 -24.87 -5.46
N ALA A 57 -58.08 -25.06 -4.58
CA ALA A 57 -56.79 -24.37 -4.65
C ALA A 57 -56.00 -24.78 -5.90
N HIS A 58 -55.97 -26.06 -6.26
CA HIS A 58 -55.33 -26.54 -7.50
C HIS A 58 -56.04 -25.97 -8.75
N GLN A 59 -57.37 -25.92 -8.77
CA GLN A 59 -58.13 -25.30 -9.88
C GLN A 59 -57.88 -23.80 -9.99
N VAL A 60 -57.69 -23.08 -8.88
CA VAL A 60 -57.33 -21.66 -8.89
C VAL A 60 -55.88 -21.48 -9.35
N VAL A 61 -54.94 -22.29 -8.86
CA VAL A 61 -53.52 -22.24 -9.26
C VAL A 61 -53.32 -22.61 -10.72
N ASP A 62 -54.09 -23.57 -11.26
CA ASP A 62 -54.05 -23.94 -12.68
C ASP A 62 -54.70 -22.90 -13.59
N ARG A 63 -55.61 -22.07 -13.05
CA ARG A 63 -56.26 -20.95 -13.76
C ARG A 63 -55.55 -19.62 -13.58
N LEU A 64 -54.64 -19.50 -12.60
CA LEU A 64 -53.76 -18.34 -12.51
C LEU A 64 -52.83 -18.36 -13.73
N PRO A 65 -52.63 -17.20 -14.40
CA PRO A 65 -51.70 -17.13 -15.52
C PRO A 65 -50.33 -17.58 -15.02
N LYS A 66 -49.84 -18.69 -15.56
CA LYS A 66 -48.51 -19.23 -15.23
C LYS A 66 -47.49 -18.13 -15.53
N LEU A 67 -46.93 -17.53 -14.49
CA LEU A 67 -45.81 -16.61 -14.63
C LEU A 67 -44.69 -17.40 -15.34
N PRO A 68 -44.22 -16.94 -16.51
CA PRO A 68 -43.23 -17.68 -17.26
C PRO A 68 -41.94 -17.76 -16.43
N LYS A 69 -41.30 -18.94 -16.44
CA LYS A 69 -40.04 -19.20 -15.69
C LYS A 69 -38.89 -18.28 -16.10
N GLU A 70 -39.03 -17.61 -17.24
CA GLU A 70 -38.26 -16.44 -17.63
C GLU A 70 -39.26 -15.34 -17.97
N LEU A 71 -39.12 -14.17 -17.34
CA LEU A 71 -39.88 -12.99 -17.74
C LEU A 71 -39.66 -12.80 -19.25
N PRO A 72 -40.72 -12.66 -20.07
CA PRO A 72 -40.53 -12.33 -21.48
C PRO A 72 -39.67 -11.06 -21.52
N HIS A 73 -38.70 -11.00 -22.42
CA HIS A 73 -37.98 -9.76 -22.69
C HIS A 73 -39.03 -8.72 -23.09
N VAL A 74 -39.51 -7.96 -22.10
CA VAL A 74 -40.41 -6.85 -22.32
C VAL A 74 -39.56 -5.84 -23.04
N ASN A 75 -39.77 -5.69 -24.36
CA ASN A 75 -39.32 -4.55 -25.14
C ASN A 75 -40.08 -3.29 -24.68
N ALA A 76 -39.96 -2.96 -23.39
CA ALA A 76 -40.36 -1.67 -22.86
C ALA A 76 -39.29 -0.68 -23.32
N PRO A 77 -39.68 0.49 -23.86
CA PRO A 77 -38.71 1.52 -24.19
C PRO A 77 -37.90 1.85 -22.93
N HIS A 78 -36.59 2.00 -23.08
CA HIS A 78 -35.58 1.96 -22.01
C HIS A 78 -35.87 2.84 -20.77
N TRP A 79 -36.72 3.86 -20.89
CA TRP A 79 -37.11 4.79 -19.83
C TRP A 79 -38.16 4.26 -18.83
N LEU A 80 -38.79 3.10 -19.10
CA LEU A 80 -39.83 2.50 -18.24
C LEU A 80 -39.35 1.31 -17.39
N ASN A 81 -38.07 0.93 -17.45
CA ASN A 81 -37.53 -0.17 -16.65
C ASN A 81 -36.80 0.37 -15.39
N PRO A 82 -37.38 0.24 -14.18
CA PRO A 82 -36.78 0.75 -12.95
C PRO A 82 -35.57 -0.09 -12.45
N PHE A 83 -35.27 -1.22 -13.10
CA PHE A 83 -34.14 -2.10 -12.77
C PHE A 83 -33.02 -2.07 -13.82
N HIS A 84 -33.05 -1.08 -14.71
CA HIS A 84 -31.97 -0.83 -15.66
C HIS A 84 -30.70 -0.36 -14.91
N GLY A 85 -29.52 -0.81 -15.34
CA GLY A 85 -28.25 -0.26 -14.87
C GLY A 85 -28.10 1.23 -15.22
N PRO A 86 -27.03 1.93 -14.86
CA PRO A 86 -26.90 3.35 -15.17
C PRO A 86 -27.01 3.64 -16.69
N ALA A 87 -27.84 4.62 -17.09
CA ALA A 87 -28.03 5.05 -18.49
C ALA A 87 -26.76 5.54 -19.18
N HIS A 88 -25.79 6.01 -18.38
CA HIS A 88 -24.49 6.47 -18.84
C HIS A 88 -23.41 5.62 -18.18
N LYS A 89 -22.36 5.30 -18.95
CA LYS A 89 -21.15 4.70 -18.40
C LYS A 89 -20.62 5.62 -17.29
N PRO A 90 -20.34 5.11 -16.08
CA PRO A 90 -19.79 5.92 -15.00
C PRO A 90 -18.50 6.61 -15.45
N LEU A 91 -18.34 7.88 -15.09
CA LEU A 91 -17.17 8.69 -15.46
C LEU A 91 -15.86 7.95 -15.13
N GLU A 92 -14.93 7.89 -16.07
CA GLU A 92 -13.62 7.25 -15.90
C GLU A 92 -12.55 8.33 -15.71
N GLN A 93 -11.73 8.19 -14.66
CA GLN A 93 -10.59 9.06 -14.42
C GLN A 93 -9.35 8.52 -15.15
N ALA A 94 -8.40 9.38 -15.49
CA ALA A 94 -7.11 8.93 -16.04
C ALA A 94 -6.35 8.07 -15.01
N ASN A 95 -5.60 7.06 -15.48
CA ASN A 95 -4.79 6.17 -14.64
C ASN A 95 -5.60 5.51 -13.49
N SER A 96 -6.85 5.11 -13.77
CA SER A 96 -7.80 4.61 -12.78
C SER A 96 -8.02 3.09 -12.82
N SER A 97 -7.14 2.36 -13.51
CA SER A 97 -7.17 0.90 -13.60
C SER A 97 -5.79 0.29 -13.84
N SER A 98 -5.56 -0.90 -13.30
CA SER A 98 -4.38 -1.73 -13.59
C SER A 98 -4.76 -3.20 -13.50
N GLY A 99 -4.58 -3.93 -14.61
CA GLY A 99 -5.07 -5.31 -14.74
C GLY A 99 -6.59 -5.37 -14.54
N GLU A 100 -7.02 -6.14 -13.55
CA GLU A 100 -8.42 -6.28 -13.14
C GLU A 100 -8.84 -5.29 -12.03
N ALA A 101 -7.89 -4.58 -11.42
CA ALA A 101 -8.20 -3.60 -10.37
C ALA A 101 -8.65 -2.28 -11.00
N ARG A 102 -9.74 -1.71 -10.49
CA ARG A 102 -10.32 -0.44 -10.95
C ARG A 102 -10.63 0.44 -9.75
N TRP A 103 -10.33 1.73 -9.85
CA TRP A 103 -10.62 2.68 -8.79
C TRP A 103 -11.21 3.99 -9.29
N TYR A 104 -11.76 4.74 -8.36
CA TYR A 104 -12.17 6.12 -8.51
C TYR A 104 -11.58 6.91 -7.35
N THR A 105 -11.17 8.15 -7.59
CA THR A 105 -10.54 8.99 -6.60
C THR A 105 -11.51 10.07 -6.16
N ASP A 106 -11.88 10.07 -4.88
CA ASP A 106 -12.83 11.01 -4.28
C ASP A 106 -12.56 11.15 -2.77
N PHE A 107 -12.85 12.32 -2.19
CA PHE A 107 -12.84 12.54 -0.73
C PHE A 107 -13.89 11.69 0.01
N LYS A 108 -14.90 11.19 -0.70
CA LYS A 108 -15.92 10.25 -0.18
C LYS A 108 -15.44 8.80 -0.03
N TRP A 109 -14.14 8.53 -0.19
CA TRP A 109 -13.56 7.19 -0.05
C TRP A 109 -13.83 6.49 1.29
N ARG A 110 -14.13 7.24 2.35
CA ARG A 110 -14.54 6.69 3.65
C ARG A 110 -15.99 6.18 3.69
N ASN A 111 -16.76 6.39 2.63
CA ASN A 111 -18.07 5.75 2.50
C ASN A 111 -17.88 4.23 2.59
N PRO A 112 -18.71 3.51 3.35
CA PRO A 112 -18.53 2.08 3.56
C PRO A 112 -18.43 1.31 2.24
N PHE A 113 -19.35 1.54 1.29
CA PHE A 113 -19.30 0.92 -0.04
C PHE A 113 -18.93 1.90 -1.14
N SER A 114 -18.01 1.48 -2.00
CA SER A 114 -17.56 2.28 -3.14
C SER A 114 -18.65 2.48 -4.18
N SER A 115 -19.55 1.51 -4.33
CA SER A 115 -20.69 1.55 -5.25
C SER A 115 -21.64 2.71 -5.00
N ASP A 116 -21.75 3.18 -3.75
CA ASP A 116 -22.61 4.31 -3.37
C ASP A 116 -22.15 5.63 -4.04
N THR A 117 -20.88 5.68 -4.45
CA THR A 117 -20.28 6.85 -5.11
C THR A 117 -20.10 6.61 -6.61
N THR A 118 -19.65 5.43 -7.00
CA THR A 118 -19.28 5.12 -8.40
C THR A 118 -20.45 4.61 -9.24
N LEU A 119 -21.51 4.11 -8.61
CA LEU A 119 -22.57 3.31 -9.24
C LEU A 119 -22.03 2.07 -9.97
N ASP A 120 -20.80 1.65 -9.65
CA ASP A 120 -20.06 0.55 -10.27
C ASP A 120 -19.52 -0.37 -9.17
N VAL A 121 -20.07 -1.59 -9.10
CA VAL A 121 -19.78 -2.56 -8.04
C VAL A 121 -18.32 -3.05 -8.08
N GLU A 122 -17.67 -3.03 -9.25
CA GLU A 122 -16.30 -3.52 -9.41
C GLU A 122 -15.23 -2.46 -9.10
N ARG A 123 -15.64 -1.22 -8.83
CA ARG A 123 -14.74 -0.08 -8.68
C ARG A 123 -14.63 0.36 -7.23
N ALA A 124 -13.42 0.38 -6.69
CA ALA A 124 -13.15 0.92 -5.35
C ALA A 124 -13.00 2.45 -5.37
N VAL A 125 -13.46 3.15 -4.34
CA VAL A 125 -13.19 4.59 -4.15
C VAL A 125 -11.98 4.74 -3.23
N LEU A 126 -10.90 5.36 -3.72
CA LEU A 126 -9.66 5.61 -2.98
C LEU A 126 -9.52 7.10 -2.62
N PRO A 127 -8.78 7.46 -1.55
CA PRO A 127 -8.54 8.86 -1.21
C PRO A 127 -7.78 9.59 -2.32
N PRO A 128 -7.93 10.92 -2.46
CA PRO A 128 -7.09 11.72 -3.34
C PRO A 128 -5.61 11.42 -3.17
N LEU A 129 -4.90 11.27 -4.30
CA LEU A 129 -3.47 11.04 -4.28
C LEU A 129 -2.78 12.32 -3.78
N ALA A 130 -2.03 12.20 -2.68
CA ALA A 130 -1.28 13.31 -2.14
C ALA A 130 -0.18 13.73 -3.12
N LYS A 131 -0.02 15.04 -3.32
CA LYS A 131 1.08 15.56 -4.13
C LYS A 131 2.38 15.41 -3.35
N ARG A 132 3.29 14.58 -3.85
CA ARG A 132 4.63 14.40 -3.28
C ARG A 132 5.49 15.64 -3.51
N ALA A 133 6.15 16.12 -2.45
CA ALA A 133 7.13 17.19 -2.55
C ALA A 133 8.35 16.73 -3.37
N PRO A 134 8.84 17.53 -4.33
CA PRO A 134 10.01 17.16 -5.09
C PRO A 134 11.29 17.31 -4.25
N VAL A 135 12.14 16.29 -4.31
CA VAL A 135 13.50 16.32 -3.78
C VAL A 135 14.48 16.10 -4.93
N TYR A 136 15.39 17.05 -5.09
CA TYR A 136 16.33 17.12 -6.18
C TYR A 136 17.70 16.69 -5.70
N THR A 137 18.41 15.94 -6.53
CA THR A 137 19.86 15.75 -6.39
C THR A 137 20.54 16.06 -7.70
N TYR A 138 21.69 16.71 -7.65
CA TYR A 138 22.52 16.90 -8.84
C TYR A 138 23.57 15.81 -8.87
N PHE A 139 23.64 15.08 -9.98
CA PHE A 139 24.58 13.99 -10.11
C PHE A 139 25.29 14.01 -11.47
N GLU A 140 26.62 14.03 -11.40
CA GLU A 140 27.51 13.74 -12.50
C GLU A 140 28.48 12.66 -12.05
N SER A 141 28.56 11.59 -12.83
CA SER A 141 29.43 10.45 -12.52
C SER A 141 30.89 10.88 -12.57
N THR A 142 31.61 10.55 -11.49
CA THR A 142 33.03 10.86 -11.34
C THR A 142 33.90 9.62 -11.51
N GLY A 143 33.32 8.42 -11.38
CA GLY A 143 33.98 7.14 -11.58
C GLY A 143 34.52 6.95 -13.00
N LYS A 144 35.82 6.71 -13.10
CA LYS A 144 36.47 6.35 -14.38
C LYS A 144 36.33 4.87 -14.69
N ASP A 145 36.39 4.02 -13.66
CA ASP A 145 36.26 2.57 -13.76
C ASP A 145 34.79 2.10 -13.65
N GLU A 146 34.49 0.94 -14.22
CA GLU A 146 33.14 0.38 -14.22
C GLU A 146 32.62 0.08 -12.82
N LYS A 147 33.49 -0.36 -11.90
CA LYS A 147 33.09 -0.66 -10.53
C LYS A 147 32.60 0.60 -9.80
N SER A 148 33.31 1.70 -9.95
CA SER A 148 32.87 2.99 -9.40
C SER A 148 31.54 3.44 -10.00
N LYS A 149 31.35 3.33 -11.32
CA LYS A 149 30.08 3.68 -11.97
C LYS A 149 28.90 2.84 -11.46
N THR A 150 29.07 1.52 -11.35
CA THR A 150 28.05 0.62 -10.80
C THR A 150 27.73 0.93 -9.34
N SER A 151 28.74 1.32 -8.56
CA SER A 151 28.57 1.68 -7.15
C SER A 151 27.82 3.00 -6.99
N GLU A 152 28.17 4.01 -7.79
CA GLU A 152 27.38 5.25 -7.90
C GLU A 152 25.92 4.91 -8.27
N GLN A 153 25.70 3.96 -9.20
CA GLN A 153 24.38 3.43 -9.62
C GLN A 153 23.53 2.93 -8.49
N GLN A 154 24.09 2.04 -7.70
CA GLN A 154 23.40 1.49 -6.56
C GLN A 154 23.09 2.55 -5.51
N LEU A 155 23.98 3.54 -5.32
CA LEU A 155 23.78 4.64 -4.37
C LEU A 155 22.63 5.56 -4.80
N LEU A 156 22.56 5.95 -6.07
CA LEU A 156 21.46 6.76 -6.57
C LEU A 156 20.13 6.01 -6.52
N GLN A 157 20.09 4.72 -6.88
CA GLN A 157 18.87 3.91 -6.78
C GLN A 157 18.42 3.77 -5.32
N LEU A 158 19.35 3.58 -4.38
CA LEU A 158 19.07 3.57 -2.96
C LEU A 158 18.53 4.92 -2.47
N TRP A 159 19.13 6.03 -2.88
CA TRP A 159 18.66 7.38 -2.55
C TRP A 159 17.23 7.60 -3.06
N ARG A 160 16.94 7.23 -4.31
CA ARG A 160 15.60 7.34 -4.92
C ARG A 160 14.58 6.54 -4.11
N ARG A 161 14.88 5.28 -3.78
CA ARG A 161 13.99 4.41 -2.99
C ARG A 161 13.73 4.99 -1.60
N ALA A 162 14.77 5.43 -0.90
CA ALA A 162 14.66 5.95 0.46
C ALA A 162 13.77 7.21 0.52
N TRP A 163 13.97 8.16 -0.39
CA TRP A 163 13.14 9.37 -0.47
C TRP A 163 11.71 9.08 -0.93
N TRP A 164 11.54 8.16 -1.89
CA TRP A 164 10.21 7.74 -2.36
C TRP A 164 9.38 7.11 -1.23
N ALA A 165 9.96 6.17 -0.47
CA ALA A 165 9.27 5.53 0.64
C ALA A 165 8.83 6.54 1.73
N GLN A 166 9.56 7.64 1.88
CA GLN A 166 9.26 8.71 2.84
C GLN A 166 8.22 9.74 2.35
N GLY A 167 7.62 9.53 1.18
CA GLY A 167 6.56 10.40 0.66
C GLY A 167 7.04 11.52 -0.27
N PHE A 168 8.30 11.48 -0.72
CA PHE A 168 8.85 12.47 -1.64
C PHE A 168 8.81 11.97 -3.09
N ARG A 169 9.04 12.90 -4.01
CA ARG A 169 9.27 12.64 -5.43
C ARG A 169 10.76 12.90 -5.72
N PRO A 170 11.61 11.86 -5.75
CA PRO A 170 13.01 12.03 -6.11
C PRO A 170 13.14 12.46 -7.57
N VAL A 171 14.07 13.36 -7.84
CA VAL A 171 14.42 13.81 -9.19
C VAL A 171 15.93 13.96 -9.30
N VAL A 172 16.56 13.23 -10.21
CA VAL A 172 18.00 13.35 -10.49
C VAL A 172 18.22 14.37 -11.61
N LEU A 173 18.93 15.44 -11.29
CA LEU A 173 19.28 16.53 -12.19
C LEU A 173 20.70 16.35 -12.72
N GLY A 174 20.94 16.83 -13.94
CA GLY A 174 22.27 16.86 -14.55
C GLY A 174 22.58 18.20 -15.21
N LYS A 175 23.65 18.19 -16.01
CA LYS A 175 24.12 19.35 -16.76
C LYS A 175 23.05 20.01 -17.64
N PRO A 176 22.17 19.28 -18.38
CA PRO A 176 21.15 19.91 -19.20
C PRO A 176 20.21 20.82 -18.42
N GLU A 177 19.81 20.43 -17.21
CA GLU A 177 18.93 21.21 -16.34
C GLU A 177 19.62 22.50 -15.86
N ALA A 178 20.93 22.42 -15.56
CA ALA A 178 21.72 23.60 -15.23
C ALA A 178 21.84 24.57 -16.43
N MET A 179 22.07 24.05 -17.64
CA MET A 179 22.22 24.86 -18.86
C MET A 179 20.91 25.56 -19.28
N ASN A 180 19.76 25.00 -18.91
CA ASN A 180 18.46 25.61 -19.17
C ASN A 180 18.15 26.80 -18.22
N ASN A 181 18.92 26.96 -17.14
CA ASN A 181 18.74 28.09 -16.24
C ASN A 181 19.14 29.42 -16.92
N PRO A 182 18.31 30.48 -16.86
CA PRO A 182 18.62 31.78 -17.44
C PRO A 182 19.95 32.41 -16.97
N LEU A 183 20.40 32.08 -15.75
CA LEU A 183 21.64 32.59 -15.15
C LEU A 183 22.89 31.82 -15.60
N PHE A 184 22.75 30.69 -16.31
CA PHE A 184 23.88 29.87 -16.75
C PHE A 184 24.90 30.65 -17.60
N ARG A 185 24.42 31.55 -18.48
CA ARG A 185 25.29 32.36 -19.35
C ARG A 185 26.23 33.28 -18.57
N ALA A 186 25.82 33.74 -17.38
CA ALA A 186 26.66 34.59 -16.53
C ALA A 186 27.80 33.79 -15.88
N VAL A 187 27.63 32.47 -15.70
CA VAL A 187 28.60 31.58 -15.08
C VAL A 187 29.56 30.96 -16.10
N GLN A 188 29.10 30.66 -17.31
CA GLN A 188 29.86 29.92 -18.34
C GLN A 188 31.24 30.52 -18.70
N GLY A 189 31.42 31.83 -18.57
CA GLY A 189 32.69 32.53 -18.84
C GLY A 189 33.52 32.87 -17.60
N SER A 190 33.08 32.44 -16.41
CA SER A 190 33.77 32.74 -15.15
C SER A 190 34.81 31.66 -14.85
N GLU A 191 36.04 32.08 -14.55
CA GLU A 191 37.10 31.20 -14.04
C GLU A 191 36.84 30.87 -12.57
N LEU A 192 36.01 29.85 -12.33
CA LEU A 192 35.70 29.33 -11.01
C LEU A 192 36.63 28.17 -10.64
N GLU A 193 36.80 27.95 -9.34
CA GLU A 193 37.46 26.76 -8.81
C GLU A 193 36.57 25.51 -9.10
N PRO A 194 37.14 24.32 -9.38
CA PRO A 194 36.36 23.17 -9.84
C PRO A 194 35.23 22.72 -8.90
N GLU A 195 35.41 22.82 -7.58
CA GLU A 195 34.38 22.45 -6.60
C GLU A 195 33.24 23.47 -6.64
N MET A 196 33.58 24.76 -6.78
CA MET A 196 32.59 25.83 -6.92
C MET A 196 31.86 25.80 -8.25
N GLU A 197 32.53 25.44 -9.36
CA GLU A 197 31.88 25.22 -10.64
C GLU A 197 30.81 24.12 -10.51
N LYS A 198 31.15 22.99 -9.87
CA LYS A 198 30.20 21.89 -9.62
C LYS A 198 29.04 22.32 -8.72
N GLU A 199 29.31 23.07 -7.65
CA GLU A 199 28.25 23.57 -6.76
C GLU A 199 27.36 24.58 -7.50
N MET A 200 27.92 25.47 -8.32
CA MET A 200 27.14 26.41 -9.14
C MET A 200 26.25 25.68 -10.15
N MET A 201 26.76 24.64 -10.81
CA MET A 201 25.97 23.81 -11.72
C MET A 201 24.80 23.11 -10.99
N ARG A 202 25.06 22.57 -9.81
CA ARG A 202 24.03 21.99 -8.93
C ARG A 202 22.95 23.00 -8.56
N TRP A 203 23.32 24.21 -8.18
CA TRP A 203 22.37 25.27 -7.82
C TRP A 203 21.62 25.82 -9.01
N LEU A 204 22.25 25.96 -10.18
CA LEU A 204 21.58 26.35 -11.42
C LEU A 204 20.54 25.32 -11.85
N ALA A 205 20.88 24.02 -11.76
CA ALA A 205 19.94 22.94 -12.02
C ALA A 205 18.73 23.01 -11.07
N TRP A 206 18.97 23.20 -9.77
CA TRP A 206 17.88 23.35 -8.81
C TRP A 206 17.03 24.60 -9.09
N GLY A 207 17.66 25.75 -9.36
CA GLY A 207 16.98 27.00 -9.72
C GLY A 207 16.11 26.89 -10.98
N ASN A 208 16.50 26.03 -11.93
CA ASN A 208 15.69 25.73 -13.12
C ASN A 208 14.41 24.96 -12.77
N MET A 209 14.46 24.08 -11.76
CA MET A 209 13.29 23.34 -11.27
C MET A 209 12.38 24.23 -10.41
N GLY A 210 12.96 25.07 -9.55
CA GLY A 210 12.26 25.99 -8.65
C GLY A 210 12.12 25.46 -7.23
N THR A 211 10.97 25.71 -6.59
CA THR A 211 10.70 25.34 -5.19
C THR A 211 10.88 23.84 -4.94
N GLY A 212 11.60 23.48 -3.88
CA GLY A 212 11.79 22.09 -3.50
C GLY A 212 12.89 21.90 -2.46
N VAL A 213 13.32 20.65 -2.31
CA VAL A 213 14.45 20.26 -1.47
C VAL A 213 15.64 19.92 -2.37
N LEU A 214 16.80 20.52 -2.16
CA LEU A 214 18.05 20.11 -2.80
C LEU A 214 18.87 19.27 -1.82
N SER A 215 18.97 17.98 -2.08
CA SER A 215 19.72 17.02 -1.28
C SER A 215 20.99 16.58 -2.02
N ASN A 216 22.06 16.34 -1.27
CA ASN A 216 23.16 15.53 -1.76
C ASN A 216 22.66 14.08 -1.95
N TRP A 217 23.19 13.37 -2.95
CA TRP A 217 22.85 11.98 -3.23
C TRP A 217 23.32 10.99 -2.15
N LEU A 218 24.22 11.43 -1.26
CA LEU A 218 24.64 10.73 -0.03
C LEU A 218 23.90 11.23 1.23
N ALA A 219 22.88 12.08 1.08
CA ALA A 219 21.95 12.45 2.16
C ALA A 219 20.65 11.65 2.01
N VAL A 220 20.34 10.83 3.03
CA VAL A 220 19.21 9.89 3.01
C VAL A 220 18.31 10.07 4.24
N PRO A 221 16.99 9.93 4.09
CA PRO A 221 16.05 10.15 5.18
C PRO A 221 15.98 8.92 6.10
N MET A 222 16.56 9.04 7.29
CA MET A 222 16.68 7.97 8.29
C MET A 222 15.91 8.33 9.57
N ALA A 223 14.62 8.59 9.43
CA ALA A 223 13.69 8.83 10.53
C ALA A 223 12.32 8.19 10.31
N ALA A 224 11.48 8.26 11.36
CA ALA A 224 10.09 7.80 11.27
C ALA A 224 9.32 8.68 10.29
N HIS A 225 8.29 8.14 9.66
CA HIS A 225 7.54 8.87 8.64
C HIS A 225 6.92 10.17 9.18
N ASP A 226 6.44 10.15 10.41
CA ASP A 226 5.82 11.25 11.16
C ASP A 226 6.84 12.16 11.88
N ASP A 227 8.13 12.02 11.59
CA ASP A 227 9.15 12.96 12.06
C ASP A 227 8.83 14.41 11.65
N ASN A 228 9.02 15.36 12.57
CA ASN A 228 8.64 16.76 12.37
C ASN A 228 9.36 17.40 11.18
N MET A 229 10.65 17.10 10.98
CA MET A 229 11.43 17.62 9.86
C MET A 229 10.89 17.04 8.55
N LEU A 230 10.71 15.72 8.46
CA LEU A 230 10.18 15.09 7.24
C LEU A 230 8.75 15.55 6.93
N ALA A 231 7.91 15.72 7.95
CA ALA A 231 6.56 16.24 7.81
C ALA A 231 6.54 17.69 7.30
N PHE A 232 7.44 18.55 7.79
CA PHE A 232 7.65 19.90 7.26
C PHE A 232 8.08 19.85 5.79
N LEU A 233 9.09 19.03 5.47
CA LEU A 233 9.61 18.90 4.11
C LEU A 233 8.55 18.44 3.11
N ARG A 234 7.66 17.51 3.50
CA ARG A 234 6.56 17.02 2.65
C ARG A 234 5.50 18.07 2.31
N ARG A 235 5.37 19.13 3.10
CA ARG A 235 4.40 20.22 2.81
C ARG A 235 4.76 21.01 1.55
N ALA A 236 6.04 20.98 1.14
CA ALA A 236 6.57 21.72 -0.01
C ALA A 236 6.34 23.25 0.06
N ASP A 237 6.22 23.79 1.28
CA ASP A 237 6.06 25.21 1.55
C ASP A 237 7.22 25.66 2.45
N TYR A 238 8.14 26.42 1.86
CA TYR A 238 9.41 26.81 2.49
C TYR A 238 9.44 28.34 2.66
N PRO A 239 9.32 28.84 3.91
CA PRO A 239 9.22 30.28 4.16
C PRO A 239 10.47 31.09 3.78
N SER A 240 11.64 30.46 3.87
CA SER A 240 12.93 31.05 3.55
C SER A 240 13.87 30.00 2.96
N LEU A 241 14.98 30.47 2.37
CA LEU A 241 16.08 29.60 1.99
C LEU A 241 16.81 29.11 3.26
N THR A 242 16.69 27.82 3.54
CA THR A 242 17.18 27.21 4.77
C THR A 242 18.24 26.16 4.47
N ARG A 243 19.29 26.18 5.30
CA ARG A 243 20.29 25.12 5.42
C ARG A 243 20.25 24.53 6.83
N TYR A 244 20.74 23.31 6.98
CA TYR A 244 20.67 22.58 8.24
C TYR A 244 22.04 22.44 8.89
N GLU A 245 22.12 22.67 10.19
CA GLU A 245 23.34 22.48 10.96
C GLU A 245 23.80 21.02 10.88
N GLY A 246 25.12 20.78 10.89
CA GLY A 246 25.67 19.41 10.86
C GLY A 246 25.51 18.66 9.53
N LEU A 247 24.81 19.22 8.54
CA LEU A 247 24.63 18.61 7.21
C LEU A 247 25.47 19.26 6.10
N GLU A 248 26.43 20.13 6.42
CA GLU A 248 27.30 20.77 5.41
C GLU A 248 26.48 21.33 4.22
N ASN A 249 26.86 21.05 2.97
CA ASN A 249 26.08 21.35 1.74
C ASN A 249 25.15 20.18 1.34
N GLY A 250 24.75 19.38 2.31
CA GLY A 250 24.01 18.13 2.15
C GLY A 250 22.51 18.31 1.95
N LEU A 251 21.93 19.39 2.47
CA LEU A 251 20.50 19.65 2.36
C LEU A 251 20.19 21.15 2.38
N PHE A 252 19.44 21.59 1.38
CA PHE A 252 18.87 22.93 1.29
C PHE A 252 17.38 22.85 0.97
N VAL A 253 16.61 23.82 1.47
CA VAL A 253 15.20 23.98 1.11
C VAL A 253 14.91 25.44 0.81
N GLY A 254 14.02 25.70 -0.13
CA GLY A 254 13.68 27.08 -0.46
C GLY A 254 12.62 27.18 -1.54
N ASN A 255 12.01 28.35 -1.61
CA ASN A 255 11.14 28.72 -2.72
C ASN A 255 11.95 29.23 -3.92
N ARG A 256 11.32 29.27 -5.10
CA ARG A 256 11.96 29.69 -6.35
C ARG A 256 12.57 31.10 -6.27
N GLU A 257 11.95 32.02 -5.55
CA GLU A 257 12.38 33.42 -5.50
C GLU A 257 13.69 33.55 -4.73
N ASP A 258 13.76 32.95 -3.54
CA ASP A 258 14.94 32.98 -2.69
C ASP A 258 16.13 32.22 -3.31
N ILE A 259 15.87 31.08 -3.97
CA ILE A 259 16.91 30.34 -4.71
C ILE A 259 17.54 31.21 -5.80
N ASN A 260 16.70 31.90 -6.60
CA ASN A 260 17.17 32.78 -7.66
C ASN A 260 17.87 34.03 -7.11
N LYS A 261 17.44 34.54 -5.96
CA LYS A 261 18.10 35.65 -5.27
C LYS A 261 19.50 35.24 -4.83
N ALA A 262 19.64 34.10 -4.17
CA ALA A 262 20.94 33.57 -3.74
C ALA A 262 21.89 33.33 -4.93
N LEU A 263 21.39 32.77 -6.03
CA LEU A 263 22.17 32.61 -7.27
C LEU A 263 22.69 33.94 -7.82
N LYS A 264 21.83 34.96 -7.91
CA LYS A 264 22.23 36.29 -8.40
C LYS A 264 23.26 36.95 -7.48
N GLU A 265 23.06 36.80 -6.18
CA GLU A 265 23.97 37.32 -5.16
C GLU A 265 25.35 36.66 -5.25
N ALA A 266 25.40 35.33 -5.37
CA ALA A 266 26.65 34.60 -5.53
C ALA A 266 27.39 35.00 -6.81
N ILE A 267 26.69 35.13 -7.95
CA ILE A 267 27.28 35.57 -9.22
C ILE A 267 27.87 36.98 -9.11
N ALA A 268 27.21 37.88 -8.36
CA ALA A 268 27.69 39.23 -8.14
C ALA A 268 28.84 39.32 -7.12
N SER A 269 29.05 38.27 -6.32
CA SER A 269 30.04 38.24 -5.25
C SER A 269 31.47 38.15 -5.81
N PRO A 270 32.37 39.08 -5.47
CA PRO A 270 33.78 38.97 -5.84
C PRO A 270 34.48 37.72 -5.27
N ALA A 271 33.94 37.17 -4.18
CA ALA A 271 34.47 35.99 -3.50
C ALA A 271 34.24 34.69 -4.27
N ILE A 272 33.29 34.66 -5.22
CA ILE A 272 32.86 33.46 -5.96
C ILE A 272 34.02 32.70 -6.62
N LYS A 273 35.08 33.40 -7.02
CA LYS A 273 36.26 32.79 -7.67
C LYS A 273 37.17 32.01 -6.71
N ARG A 274 37.01 32.16 -5.40
CA ARG A 274 37.92 31.61 -4.37
C ARG A 274 37.25 30.64 -3.40
N VAL A 275 35.94 30.79 -3.19
CA VAL A 275 35.15 29.96 -2.29
C VAL A 275 34.78 28.64 -2.94
N LYS A 276 34.39 27.64 -2.14
CA LYS A 276 34.08 26.28 -2.60
C LYS A 276 32.60 25.92 -2.51
N SER A 277 31.81 26.77 -1.85
CA SER A 277 30.40 26.50 -1.59
C SER A 277 29.52 27.72 -1.81
N MET A 278 28.23 27.48 -2.10
CA MET A 278 27.24 28.55 -2.22
C MET A 278 27.09 29.33 -0.92
N ALA A 279 27.16 28.65 0.23
CA ALA A 279 27.03 29.29 1.55
C ALA A 279 28.17 30.28 1.84
N GLU A 280 29.36 30.08 1.29
CA GLU A 280 30.48 31.01 1.39
C GLU A 280 30.43 32.13 0.33
N ALA A 281 29.69 31.92 -0.75
CA ALA A 281 29.59 32.87 -1.86
C ALA A 281 28.60 34.01 -1.61
N VAL A 282 27.66 33.83 -0.68
CA VAL A 282 26.58 34.78 -0.34
C VAL A 282 26.73 35.32 1.08
N ALA A 283 25.96 36.36 1.43
CA ALA A 283 25.88 36.88 2.78
C ALA A 283 25.31 35.85 3.76
N ALA A 284 25.71 35.94 5.03
CA ALA A 284 25.31 34.98 6.07
C ALA A 284 23.78 34.98 6.28
N GLU A 285 23.14 36.14 6.10
CA GLU A 285 21.72 36.40 6.28
C GLU A 285 20.87 35.82 5.14
N THR A 286 21.48 35.42 4.03
CA THR A 286 20.79 34.80 2.89
C THR A 286 20.26 33.41 3.26
N PHE A 287 20.88 32.75 4.23
CA PHE A 287 20.44 31.45 4.73
C PHE A 287 19.89 31.53 6.15
N THR A 288 18.71 30.97 6.35
CA THR A 288 18.29 30.53 7.69
C THR A 288 19.01 29.24 8.03
N VAL A 289 19.55 29.11 9.25
CA VAL A 289 20.21 27.89 9.72
C VAL A 289 19.31 27.21 10.73
N ASP A 290 18.82 26.03 10.39
CA ASP A 290 17.97 25.22 11.26
C ASP A 290 18.81 24.16 12.00
N PRO A 291 18.77 24.11 13.33
CA PRO A 291 19.48 23.09 14.11
C PRO A 291 18.84 21.70 14.01
N GLU A 292 17.58 21.57 13.59
CA GLU A 292 16.89 20.28 13.51
C GLU A 292 17.30 19.52 12.25
N HIS A 293 18.32 18.67 12.40
CA HIS A 293 18.87 17.86 11.30
C HIS A 293 18.78 16.35 11.55
N SER A 294 18.09 15.94 12.63
CA SER A 294 18.16 14.55 13.12
C SER A 294 17.53 13.54 12.17
N ALA A 295 16.68 13.99 11.23
CA ALA A 295 15.99 13.11 10.30
C ALA A 295 16.84 12.65 9.10
N ILE A 296 17.90 13.38 8.76
CA ILE A 296 18.70 13.13 7.55
C ILE A 296 20.09 12.66 7.92
N ALA A 297 20.51 11.55 7.32
CA ALA A 297 21.85 10.99 7.46
C ALA A 297 22.69 11.40 6.25
N LEU A 298 23.76 12.17 6.47
CA LEU A 298 24.71 12.55 5.44
C LEU A 298 26.00 11.74 5.54
N TYR A 299 26.35 11.03 4.46
CA TYR A 299 27.62 10.30 4.33
C TYR A 299 28.65 11.17 3.60
N SER A 300 28.97 12.34 4.16
CA SER A 300 30.01 13.22 3.62
C SER A 300 31.39 12.58 3.74
N THR A 301 32.37 13.06 2.96
CA THR A 301 33.76 12.58 3.03
C THR A 301 34.32 12.69 4.45
N SER A 302 34.04 13.78 5.16
CA SER A 302 34.40 14.00 6.57
C SER A 302 33.76 12.95 7.49
N THR A 303 32.48 12.64 7.27
CA THR A 303 31.76 11.62 8.04
C THR A 303 32.30 10.22 7.78
N ILE A 304 32.62 9.89 6.52
CA ILE A 304 33.15 8.59 6.14
C ILE A 304 34.53 8.35 6.75
N THR A 305 35.43 9.33 6.66
CA THR A 305 36.79 9.19 7.22
C THR A 305 36.78 9.07 8.75
N THR A 306 35.87 9.77 9.42
CA THR A 306 35.79 9.78 10.89
C THR A 306 35.03 8.59 11.47
N LYS A 307 33.87 8.23 10.92
CA LYS A 307 32.98 7.19 11.49
C LYS A 307 33.13 5.82 10.84
N TYR A 308 33.60 5.76 9.59
CA TYR A 308 33.68 4.54 8.78
C TYR A 308 35.09 4.36 8.20
N SER A 309 36.10 4.36 9.07
CA SER A 309 37.52 4.40 8.71
C SER A 309 37.96 3.34 7.69
N LEU A 310 37.40 2.13 7.74
CA LEU A 310 37.66 1.06 6.77
C LEU A 310 37.36 1.51 5.32
N ILE A 311 36.28 2.26 5.13
CA ILE A 311 35.87 2.78 3.83
C ILE A 311 36.69 4.02 3.49
N GLY A 312 36.87 4.93 4.45
CA GLY A 312 37.68 6.15 4.28
C GLY A 312 39.08 5.85 3.76
N GLN A 313 39.79 4.91 4.40
CA GLN A 313 41.15 4.51 4.00
C GLN A 313 41.23 3.93 2.58
N LYS A 314 40.15 3.30 2.09
CA LYS A 314 40.10 2.78 0.72
C LYS A 314 39.82 3.89 -0.29
N LEU A 315 38.98 4.86 0.07
CA LEU A 315 38.67 6.03 -0.77
C LEU A 315 39.86 6.97 -0.92
N ASP A 316 40.72 7.09 0.11
CA ASP A 316 41.90 7.96 0.08
C ASP A 316 42.96 7.53 -0.95
N LYS A 317 42.95 6.26 -1.37
CA LYS A 317 43.93 5.71 -2.32
C LYS A 317 43.29 5.53 -3.71
N PRO A 318 43.82 6.15 -4.78
CA PRO A 318 43.25 6.03 -6.12
C PRO A 318 43.10 4.59 -6.63
N SER A 319 43.99 3.67 -6.24
CA SER A 319 43.94 2.26 -6.65
C SER A 319 42.84 1.45 -5.97
N THR A 320 42.35 1.86 -4.80
CA THR A 320 41.30 1.15 -4.04
C THR A 320 40.01 1.96 -3.89
N ALA A 321 39.94 3.16 -4.49
CA ALA A 321 38.80 4.04 -4.38
C ALA A 321 37.50 3.38 -4.88
N GLY A 322 37.56 2.63 -5.98
CA GLY A 322 36.41 1.87 -6.48
C GLY A 322 35.94 0.76 -5.52
N ASP A 323 36.84 0.15 -4.76
CA ASP A 323 36.48 -0.81 -3.70
C ASP A 323 35.80 -0.13 -2.52
N GLY A 324 36.31 1.03 -2.10
CA GLY A 324 35.69 1.83 -1.04
C GLY A 324 34.29 2.29 -1.44
N LEU A 325 34.13 2.76 -2.67
CA LEU A 325 32.83 3.22 -3.19
C LEU A 325 31.81 2.07 -3.27
N ALA A 326 32.25 0.88 -3.67
CA ALA A 326 31.41 -0.33 -3.72
C ALA A 326 30.92 -0.82 -2.35
N MET A 327 31.55 -0.39 -1.25
CA MET A 327 31.12 -0.72 0.11
C MET A 327 29.98 0.17 0.62
N LEU A 328 29.85 1.39 0.09
CA LEU A 328 28.83 2.36 0.56
C LEU A 328 27.38 1.90 0.33
N PRO A 329 26.97 1.34 -0.83
CA PRO A 329 25.59 0.89 -1.02
C PRO A 329 25.14 -0.08 0.06
N ALA A 330 25.95 -1.10 0.36
CA ALA A 330 25.66 -2.09 1.40
C ALA A 330 25.58 -1.45 2.79
N LEU A 331 26.53 -0.56 3.12
CA LEU A 331 26.53 0.16 4.40
C LEU A 331 25.25 0.99 4.58
N ILE A 332 24.92 1.84 3.61
CA ILE A 332 23.76 2.75 3.71
C ILE A 332 22.45 1.94 3.70
N ASN A 333 22.36 0.88 2.90
CA ASN A 333 21.20 -0.01 2.91
C ASN A 333 21.00 -0.63 4.30
N SER A 334 22.09 -1.11 4.92
CA SER A 334 22.02 -1.68 6.26
C SER A 334 21.57 -0.68 7.32
N HIS A 335 22.01 0.58 7.20
CA HIS A 335 21.57 1.64 8.10
C HIS A 335 20.10 2.04 7.90
N LEU A 336 19.58 2.02 6.66
CA LEU A 336 18.16 2.30 6.38
C LEU A 336 17.29 1.20 6.99
N HIS A 337 17.65 -0.06 6.73
CA HIS A 337 16.93 -1.21 7.26
C HIS A 337 16.97 -1.23 8.80
N MET A 338 18.16 -1.06 9.39
CA MET A 338 18.29 -0.97 10.86
C MET A 338 17.51 0.20 11.45
N THR A 339 17.47 1.34 10.76
CA THR A 339 16.65 2.48 11.19
C THR A 339 15.17 2.10 11.24
N TRP A 340 14.67 1.41 10.22
CA TRP A 340 13.32 0.86 10.20
C TRP A 340 13.08 -0.11 11.37
N GLN A 341 14.00 -1.05 11.65
CA GLN A 341 13.87 -1.98 12.78
C GLN A 341 13.82 -1.25 14.13
N ASN A 342 14.63 -0.18 14.30
CA ASN A 342 14.67 0.61 15.52
C ASN A 342 13.41 1.46 15.73
N ILE A 343 12.76 1.89 14.65
CA ILE A 343 11.44 2.57 14.69
C ILE A 343 10.38 1.57 15.17
N PHE A 344 10.35 0.37 14.59
CA PHE A 344 9.38 -0.68 14.92
C PHE A 344 9.89 -1.61 16.03
N SER A 345 10.26 -1.01 17.16
CA SER A 345 10.86 -1.70 18.31
C SER A 345 9.98 -2.76 18.97
N SER A 346 8.65 -2.74 18.75
CA SER A 346 7.75 -3.81 19.22
C SER A 346 7.70 -5.02 18.29
N GLY A 347 8.35 -4.95 17.14
CA GLY A 347 8.45 -6.05 16.17
C GLY A 347 7.46 -5.93 15.01
N ILE A 348 7.12 -7.08 14.44
CA ILE A 348 6.25 -7.23 13.27
C ILE A 348 5.05 -8.10 13.67
N ALA A 349 3.84 -7.64 13.37
CA ALA A 349 2.62 -8.42 13.48
C ALA A 349 2.17 -8.88 12.09
N VAL A 350 1.94 -10.18 11.94
CA VAL A 350 1.30 -10.76 10.75
C VAL A 350 -0.12 -11.12 11.10
N LEU A 351 -1.08 -10.38 10.56
CA LEU A 351 -2.49 -10.53 10.92
C LEU A 351 -3.06 -11.86 10.40
N LYS A 352 -3.64 -12.67 11.28
CA LYS A 352 -4.28 -13.97 10.95
C LYS A 352 -5.69 -14.09 11.56
N PRO A 353 -6.69 -13.36 11.03
CA PRO A 353 -8.05 -13.45 11.54
C PRO A 353 -8.62 -14.84 11.28
N LEU A 354 -9.28 -15.44 12.28
CA LEU A 354 -9.80 -16.81 12.25
C LEU A 354 -8.70 -17.82 11.86
N PRO A 355 -7.81 -18.17 12.80
CA PRO A 355 -6.56 -18.88 12.50
C PRO A 355 -6.71 -20.35 12.07
N GLN A 356 -7.92 -20.91 12.18
CA GLN A 356 -8.22 -22.27 11.75
C GLN A 356 -8.27 -22.36 10.23
N HIS A 357 -7.52 -23.30 9.67
CA HIS A 357 -7.48 -23.58 8.22
C HIS A 357 -7.06 -22.42 7.30
N THR A 358 -6.40 -21.37 7.83
CA THR A 358 -6.05 -20.14 7.10
C THR A 358 -4.55 -19.85 7.10
N THR A 359 -3.72 -20.84 7.46
CA THR A 359 -2.28 -20.66 7.63
C THR A 359 -1.60 -20.33 6.29
N THR A 360 -2.04 -20.96 5.22
CA THR A 360 -1.51 -20.73 3.86
C THR A 360 -1.74 -19.32 3.33
N LEU A 361 -2.75 -18.60 3.82
CA LEU A 361 -3.03 -17.21 3.40
C LEU A 361 -1.93 -16.24 3.84
N ILE A 362 -1.29 -16.51 4.98
CA ILE A 362 -0.32 -15.61 5.59
C ILE A 362 1.13 -16.01 5.31
N GLU A 363 1.39 -17.15 4.66
CA GLU A 363 2.77 -17.61 4.34
C GLU A 363 3.60 -16.51 3.65
N PRO A 364 3.10 -15.81 2.60
CA PRO A 364 3.86 -14.73 1.97
C PRO A 364 4.14 -13.55 2.92
N ALA A 365 3.21 -13.23 3.81
CA ALA A 365 3.38 -12.17 4.80
C ALA A 365 4.43 -12.54 5.86
N ILE A 366 4.43 -13.79 6.33
CA ILE A 366 5.44 -14.34 7.24
C ILE A 366 6.83 -14.29 6.58
N ASP A 367 6.89 -14.60 5.29
CA ASP A 367 8.13 -14.61 4.54
C ASP A 367 8.73 -13.20 4.38
N ILE A 368 7.88 -12.19 4.13
CA ILE A 368 8.30 -10.78 4.15
C ILE A 368 8.75 -10.37 5.56
N ALA A 369 8.00 -10.74 6.60
CA ALA A 369 8.36 -10.46 7.99
C ALA A 369 9.72 -11.08 8.37
N ARG A 370 10.00 -12.31 7.91
CA ARG A 370 11.30 -12.97 8.10
C ARG A 370 12.43 -12.21 7.42
N ASN A 371 12.24 -11.74 6.19
CA ASN A 371 13.25 -10.96 5.48
C ASN A 371 13.51 -9.62 6.19
N LEU A 372 12.46 -8.96 6.68
CA LEU A 372 12.57 -7.71 7.44
C LEU A 372 13.24 -7.88 8.81
N SER A 373 13.06 -9.04 9.46
CA SER A 373 13.70 -9.34 10.76
C SER A 373 15.18 -9.70 10.63
N GLN A 374 15.65 -10.04 9.43
CA GLN A 374 17.04 -10.39 9.18
C GLN A 374 17.91 -9.15 9.04
N CYS A 375 19.19 -9.30 9.35
CA CYS A 375 20.18 -8.26 9.08
C CYS A 375 20.73 -8.39 7.66
N PRO A 376 20.80 -7.28 6.91
CA PRO A 376 21.45 -7.26 5.61
C PRO A 376 22.97 -7.32 5.75
N ASP A 377 23.63 -7.81 4.69
CA ASP A 377 25.08 -7.76 4.56
C ASP A 377 25.60 -6.31 4.65
N THR A 378 26.66 -6.11 5.42
CA THR A 378 27.30 -4.80 5.57
C THR A 378 28.80 -4.95 5.84
N PRO A 379 29.64 -4.07 5.27
CA PRO A 379 31.07 -4.08 5.53
C PRO A 379 31.42 -3.75 7.00
N ILE A 380 30.51 -3.13 7.75
CA ILE A 380 30.75 -2.72 9.15
C ILE A 380 29.51 -3.07 10.01
N PRO A 381 29.36 -4.33 10.49
CA PRO A 381 28.14 -4.82 11.13
C PRO A 381 27.68 -4.09 12.40
N ALA A 382 28.59 -3.49 13.15
CA ALA A 382 28.30 -2.80 14.40
C ALA A 382 28.26 -1.25 14.24
N SER A 383 28.02 -0.76 13.02
CA SER A 383 27.97 0.67 12.74
C SER A 383 26.57 1.28 12.86
N CYS A 384 26.53 2.57 13.14
CA CYS A 384 25.31 3.38 13.21
C CYS A 384 25.34 4.46 12.12
N PRO A 385 24.18 4.92 11.61
CA PRO A 385 24.13 6.02 10.68
C PRO A 385 24.58 7.33 11.33
N PRO A 386 25.06 8.29 10.52
CA PRO A 386 25.66 9.53 11.01
C PRO A 386 24.77 10.36 11.93
N ASN A 387 23.46 10.39 11.66
CA ASN A 387 22.46 11.15 12.40
C ASN A 387 21.99 10.45 13.70
N ARG A 388 22.29 9.17 13.89
CA ARG A 388 21.88 8.39 15.07
C ARG A 388 23.05 7.62 15.67
N PRO A 389 24.01 8.32 16.32
CA PRO A 389 25.20 7.68 16.88
C PRO A 389 24.91 6.68 18.02
N ARG A 390 23.72 6.76 18.64
CA ARG A 390 23.25 5.86 19.71
C ARG A 390 22.21 4.86 19.19
N CYS A 391 22.41 4.32 17.99
CA CYS A 391 21.52 3.31 17.43
C CYS A 391 21.70 1.95 18.15
N LYS A 392 20.72 1.05 17.99
CA LYS A 392 20.93 -0.38 18.25
C LYS A 392 21.35 -1.04 16.93
N PRO A 393 22.59 -1.55 16.80
CA PRO A 393 23.03 -2.26 15.61
C PRO A 393 22.11 -3.44 15.30
N CYS A 394 21.88 -3.73 14.02
CA CYS A 394 21.00 -4.83 13.62
C CYS A 394 21.40 -6.16 14.27
N VAL A 395 22.70 -6.46 14.34
CA VAL A 395 23.24 -7.69 14.97
C VAL A 395 22.89 -7.85 16.46
N SER A 396 22.50 -6.76 17.13
CA SER A 396 22.06 -6.73 18.53
C SER A 396 20.54 -6.62 18.69
N SER A 397 19.82 -6.40 17.59
CA SER A 397 18.37 -6.24 17.56
C SER A 397 17.70 -7.58 17.27
N GLN A 398 16.75 -7.97 18.12
CA GLN A 398 15.88 -9.12 17.86
C GLN A 398 14.48 -8.59 17.58
N MET A 399 14.08 -8.59 16.31
CA MET A 399 12.71 -8.25 15.93
C MET A 399 11.80 -9.45 16.18
N LEU A 400 10.83 -9.28 17.08
CA LEU A 400 9.80 -10.29 17.34
C LEU A 400 8.80 -10.32 16.18
N ILE A 401 8.52 -11.51 15.66
CA ILE A 401 7.41 -11.74 14.73
C ILE A 401 6.26 -12.39 15.49
N THR A 402 5.11 -11.74 15.52
CA THR A 402 3.88 -12.24 16.15
C THR A 402 2.80 -12.46 15.09
N VAL A 403 1.84 -13.33 15.38
CA VAL A 403 0.73 -13.64 14.46
C VAL A 403 -0.61 -13.46 15.19
N PRO A 404 -1.04 -12.21 15.44
CA PRO A 404 -2.27 -11.95 16.19
C PRO A 404 -3.52 -12.19 15.32
N PRO A 405 -4.65 -12.63 15.93
CA PRO A 405 -5.92 -12.80 15.23
C PRO A 405 -6.67 -11.47 14.99
N VAL A 406 -6.21 -10.39 15.62
CA VAL A 406 -6.85 -9.07 15.63
C VAL A 406 -5.84 -7.98 15.33
N PHE A 407 -6.29 -6.91 14.67
CA PHE A 407 -5.47 -5.76 14.34
C PHE A 407 -5.27 -4.85 15.55
N ARG A 408 -4.05 -4.36 15.74
CA ARG A 408 -3.68 -3.40 16.79
C ARG A 408 -3.02 -2.17 16.19
N ASN A 409 -3.50 -1.00 16.57
CA ASN A 409 -2.96 0.28 16.10
C ASN A 409 -1.91 0.80 17.08
N THR A 410 -0.67 0.31 16.93
CA THR A 410 0.46 0.69 17.80
C THR A 410 1.57 1.32 16.96
N SER A 411 2.09 2.48 17.36
CA SER A 411 3.07 3.24 16.58
C SER A 411 4.43 2.55 16.41
N THR A 412 4.80 1.67 17.34
CA THR A 412 6.06 0.91 17.38
C THR A 412 5.97 -0.51 16.81
N LEU A 413 4.81 -0.89 16.27
CA LEU A 413 4.54 -2.22 15.69
C LEU A 413 4.27 -2.08 14.20
N PHE A 414 5.00 -2.80 13.36
CA PHE A 414 4.69 -2.86 11.93
C PHE A 414 3.70 -4.01 11.65
N THR A 415 2.62 -3.76 10.93
CA THR A 415 1.61 -4.80 10.65
C THR A 415 1.58 -5.19 9.19
N ILE A 416 1.73 -6.48 8.89
CA ILE A 416 1.50 -7.06 7.57
C ILE A 416 0.17 -7.81 7.60
N ALA A 417 -0.76 -7.45 6.74
CA ALA A 417 -2.09 -8.04 6.71
C ALA A 417 -2.42 -8.56 5.31
N THR A 418 -2.91 -9.80 5.22
CA THR A 418 -3.41 -10.38 3.97
C THR A 418 -4.93 -10.38 3.97
N VAL A 419 -5.53 -9.75 2.95
CA VAL A 419 -6.98 -9.75 2.73
C VAL A 419 -7.33 -10.76 1.65
N PRO A 420 -8.03 -11.86 1.99
CA PRO A 420 -8.51 -12.83 1.01
C PRO A 420 -9.83 -12.40 0.38
N HIS A 421 -10.09 -12.87 -0.83
CA HIS A 421 -11.43 -12.82 -1.40
C HIS A 421 -12.38 -13.70 -0.58
N PRO A 422 -13.66 -13.32 -0.35
CA PRO A 422 -14.56 -14.11 0.50
C PRO A 422 -14.80 -15.55 0.01
N TYR A 423 -14.78 -15.78 -1.31
CA TYR A 423 -14.78 -17.13 -1.89
C TYR A 423 -13.57 -17.96 -1.39
N THR A 424 -12.35 -17.41 -1.49
CA THR A 424 -11.12 -18.08 -1.05
C THR A 424 -11.17 -18.34 0.45
N PHE A 425 -11.56 -17.33 1.23
CA PHE A 425 -11.62 -17.40 2.68
C PHE A 425 -12.61 -18.46 3.17
N THR A 426 -13.83 -18.46 2.61
CA THR A 426 -14.87 -19.45 2.95
C THR A 426 -14.44 -20.85 2.53
N SER A 427 -13.78 -20.99 1.38
CA SER A 427 -13.31 -22.30 0.90
C SER A 427 -12.28 -22.92 1.85
N LEU A 428 -11.40 -22.09 2.42
CA LEU A 428 -10.38 -22.51 3.37
C LEU A 428 -10.96 -22.79 4.76
N LEU A 429 -11.76 -21.88 5.31
CA LEU A 429 -12.39 -22.05 6.63
C LEU A 429 -13.21 -23.34 6.74
N HIS A 430 -13.84 -23.76 5.64
CA HIS A 430 -14.66 -24.97 5.60
C HIS A 430 -14.02 -26.14 4.85
N SER A 431 -12.74 -26.03 4.48
CA SER A 431 -11.98 -27.06 3.74
C SER A 431 -12.74 -27.62 2.53
N ARG A 432 -13.38 -26.74 1.75
CA ARG A 432 -14.32 -27.12 0.68
C ARG A 432 -14.36 -26.10 -0.45
N LEU A 433 -14.14 -26.56 -1.68
CA LEU A 433 -14.25 -25.70 -2.88
C LEU A 433 -15.69 -25.59 -3.43
N GLU A 434 -16.43 -26.70 -3.47
CA GLU A 434 -17.76 -26.74 -4.11
C GLU A 434 -18.86 -26.26 -3.16
N MET A 435 -19.21 -24.99 -3.23
CA MET A 435 -20.26 -24.40 -2.39
C MET A 435 -21.60 -24.31 -3.14
N ASN A 436 -22.70 -24.39 -2.39
CA ASN A 436 -24.05 -24.12 -2.91
C ASN A 436 -24.75 -23.07 -2.02
N VAL A 437 -25.84 -22.48 -2.53
CA VAL A 437 -26.56 -21.40 -1.83
C VAL A 437 -27.04 -21.82 -0.43
N LYS A 438 -27.47 -23.08 -0.28
CA LYS A 438 -27.94 -23.61 1.02
C LYS A 438 -26.80 -23.67 2.04
N PHE A 439 -25.61 -24.10 1.60
CA PHE A 439 -24.41 -24.14 2.42
C PHE A 439 -24.02 -22.74 2.88
N ILE A 440 -23.86 -21.78 1.96
CA ILE A 440 -23.51 -20.38 2.30
C ILE A 440 -24.50 -19.79 3.31
N ARG A 441 -25.80 -19.96 3.10
CA ARG A 441 -26.80 -19.34 3.99
C ARG A 441 -26.93 -20.00 5.37
N ARG A 442 -26.54 -21.27 5.52
CA ARG A 442 -26.83 -22.06 6.73
C ARG A 442 -25.59 -22.50 7.50
N GLN A 443 -24.42 -22.47 6.89
CA GLN A 443 -23.19 -23.03 7.45
C GLN A 443 -22.03 -22.03 7.47
N THR A 444 -22.20 -20.82 6.93
CA THR A 444 -21.15 -19.80 6.91
C THR A 444 -21.64 -18.51 7.53
N ASP A 445 -20.71 -17.77 8.16
CA ASP A 445 -20.98 -16.45 8.71
C ASP A 445 -20.78 -15.34 7.66
N ARG A 446 -21.41 -14.19 7.88
CA ARG A 446 -21.23 -13.01 7.03
C ARG A 446 -20.03 -12.20 7.51
N ASP A 447 -19.26 -11.68 6.56
CA ASP A 447 -18.19 -10.69 6.81
C ASP A 447 -17.19 -11.11 7.92
N SER A 448 -16.94 -12.43 7.99
CA SER A 448 -16.21 -13.05 9.08
C SER A 448 -14.78 -12.54 9.21
N TRP A 449 -14.15 -12.13 8.10
CA TRP A 449 -12.78 -11.60 8.11
C TRP A 449 -12.73 -10.20 8.75
N VAL A 450 -13.56 -9.26 8.28
CA VAL A 450 -13.59 -7.87 8.80
C VAL A 450 -14.00 -7.84 10.27
N LEU A 451 -14.98 -8.67 10.65
CA LEU A 451 -15.42 -8.79 12.04
C LEU A 451 -14.29 -9.29 12.95
N ALA A 452 -13.59 -10.34 12.53
CA ALA A 452 -12.48 -10.89 13.31
C ALA A 452 -11.31 -9.90 13.39
N ALA A 453 -10.86 -9.36 12.26
CA ALA A 453 -9.71 -8.46 12.18
C ALA A 453 -9.87 -7.20 13.06
N THR A 454 -11.08 -6.66 13.15
CA THR A 454 -11.33 -5.37 13.84
C THR A 454 -11.95 -5.52 15.23
N LYS A 455 -12.06 -6.75 15.75
CA LYS A 455 -12.77 -7.05 17.01
C LYS A 455 -12.22 -6.30 18.22
N GLU A 456 -10.89 -6.22 18.36
CA GLU A 456 -10.25 -5.52 19.50
C GLU A 456 -10.41 -4.01 19.39
N LEU A 457 -10.25 -3.45 18.19
CA LEU A 457 -10.28 -2.00 17.95
C LEU A 457 -11.70 -1.40 18.06
N LEU A 458 -12.71 -2.12 17.57
CA LEU A 458 -14.07 -1.60 17.38
C LEU A 458 -15.12 -2.31 18.26
N GLY A 459 -14.68 -3.23 19.12
CA GLY A 459 -15.55 -4.08 19.93
C GLY A 459 -16.33 -5.12 19.10
N THR A 460 -17.35 -5.73 19.69
CA THR A 460 -18.21 -6.74 19.04
C THR A 460 -19.59 -6.21 18.64
N GLY A 461 -20.00 -5.04 19.13
CA GLY A 461 -21.35 -4.49 18.91
C GLY A 461 -21.56 -3.78 17.57
N LEU A 462 -20.48 -3.44 16.84
CA LEU A 462 -20.58 -2.74 15.56
C LEU A 462 -20.78 -3.71 14.39
N SER A 463 -21.69 -3.34 13.48
CA SER A 463 -21.93 -4.07 12.23
C SER A 463 -20.72 -4.00 11.29
N SER A 464 -20.58 -4.99 10.41
CA SER A 464 -19.49 -5.04 9.41
C SER A 464 -19.43 -3.79 8.53
N PHE A 465 -20.59 -3.24 8.17
CA PHE A 465 -20.73 -1.99 7.43
C PHE A 465 -20.10 -0.80 8.16
N SER A 466 -20.40 -0.65 9.46
CA SER A 466 -19.88 0.45 10.28
C SER A 466 -18.36 0.36 10.51
N ARG A 467 -17.75 -0.80 10.28
CA ARG A 467 -16.30 -1.05 10.43
C ARG A 467 -15.50 -0.66 9.18
N LEU A 468 -16.13 -0.68 8.00
CA LEU A 468 -15.45 -0.40 6.74
C LEU A 468 -14.77 0.97 6.69
N PRO A 469 -15.38 2.09 7.14
CA PRO A 469 -14.70 3.39 7.15
C PRO A 469 -13.40 3.38 7.94
N ALA A 470 -13.42 2.77 9.14
CA ALA A 470 -12.24 2.65 9.99
C ALA A 470 -11.18 1.76 9.35
N LEU A 471 -11.57 0.63 8.75
CA LEU A 471 -10.65 -0.27 8.07
C LEU A 471 -10.01 0.39 6.83
N LYS A 472 -10.80 1.09 6.02
CA LYS A 472 -10.28 1.90 4.90
C LYS A 472 -9.28 2.94 5.40
N ASP A 473 -9.56 3.60 6.52
CA ASP A 473 -8.66 4.57 7.13
C ASP A 473 -7.34 3.95 7.60
N ILE A 474 -7.38 2.75 8.18
CA ILE A 474 -6.18 1.98 8.52
C ILE A 474 -5.39 1.59 7.25
N ILE A 475 -6.06 1.29 6.14
CA ILE A 475 -5.37 0.91 4.90
C ILE A 475 -4.72 2.12 4.21
N ALA A 476 -5.42 3.25 4.16
CA ALA A 476 -5.11 4.32 3.21
C ALA A 476 -4.77 5.69 3.82
N SER A 477 -4.85 5.86 5.15
CA SER A 477 -4.40 7.09 5.80
C SER A 477 -2.88 7.26 5.70
N GLU A 478 -2.41 8.52 5.64
CA GLU A 478 -0.98 8.83 5.60
C GLU A 478 -0.24 8.21 6.79
N TYR A 479 -0.77 8.37 8.00
CA TYR A 479 -0.20 7.81 9.23
C TYR A 479 -0.02 6.29 9.21
N SER A 480 -1.05 5.56 8.77
CA SER A 480 -1.06 4.10 8.81
C SER A 480 -0.35 3.47 7.60
N SER A 481 -0.32 4.15 6.45
CA SER A 481 0.34 3.66 5.24
C SER A 481 1.84 3.44 5.41
N ALA A 482 2.49 4.15 6.33
CA ALA A 482 3.90 3.99 6.68
C ALA A 482 4.16 2.87 7.71
N ARG A 483 3.11 2.28 8.29
CA ARG A 483 3.16 1.30 9.41
C ARG A 483 2.52 -0.03 9.07
N THR A 484 1.92 -0.12 7.88
CA THR A 484 1.17 -1.29 7.44
C THR A 484 1.53 -1.66 6.02
N LEU A 485 1.58 -2.96 5.76
CA LEU A 485 1.64 -3.54 4.42
C LEU A 485 0.41 -4.41 4.22
N TRP A 486 -0.37 -4.10 3.19
CA TRP A 486 -1.61 -4.81 2.87
C TRP A 486 -1.43 -5.65 1.62
N LEU A 487 -1.67 -6.95 1.74
CA LEU A 487 -1.52 -7.94 0.68
C LEU A 487 -2.89 -8.48 0.26
N VAL A 488 -2.98 -8.92 -0.99
CA VAL A 488 -4.16 -9.65 -1.50
C VAL A 488 -3.79 -11.13 -1.59
N ALA A 489 -4.56 -12.01 -0.95
CA ALA A 489 -4.21 -13.44 -0.84
C ALA A 489 -4.09 -14.13 -2.20
N GLU A 490 -4.88 -13.70 -3.19
CA GLU A 490 -4.92 -14.30 -4.52
C GLU A 490 -3.75 -13.88 -5.40
N MET A 491 -3.07 -12.79 -5.05
CA MET A 491 -1.95 -12.23 -5.81
C MET A 491 -0.83 -11.78 -4.85
N PRO A 492 -0.27 -12.69 -4.04
CA PRO A 492 0.79 -12.33 -3.11
C PRO A 492 2.09 -12.03 -3.89
N PRO A 493 2.98 -11.19 -3.33
CA PRO A 493 4.32 -11.00 -3.88
C PRO A 493 5.07 -12.34 -3.99
N SER A 494 5.60 -12.65 -5.18
CA SER A 494 6.41 -13.85 -5.37
C SER A 494 7.85 -13.63 -4.93
N ARG A 495 8.43 -14.62 -4.26
CA ARG A 495 9.85 -14.64 -3.87
C ARG A 495 10.79 -14.72 -5.08
N GLU A 496 10.31 -15.25 -6.19
CA GLU A 496 11.09 -15.48 -7.41
C GLU A 496 10.93 -14.33 -8.41
N SER A 497 9.91 -13.48 -8.25
CA SER A 497 9.65 -12.37 -9.16
C SER A 497 10.46 -11.14 -8.73
N GLU A 498 11.47 -10.79 -9.54
CA GLU A 498 12.27 -9.58 -9.33
C GLU A 498 11.40 -8.32 -9.26
N LEU A 499 10.34 -8.22 -10.06
CA LEU A 499 9.39 -7.12 -10.04
C LEU A 499 8.63 -6.97 -8.70
N ASP A 500 8.25 -8.09 -8.07
CA ASP A 500 7.58 -8.05 -6.77
C ASP A 500 8.57 -7.72 -5.65
N LEU A 501 9.78 -8.29 -5.73
CA LEU A 501 10.89 -8.00 -4.82
C LEU A 501 11.28 -6.52 -4.85
N GLU A 502 11.44 -5.96 -6.04
CA GLU A 502 11.70 -4.54 -6.28
C GLU A 502 10.53 -3.68 -5.78
N GLY A 503 9.29 -4.10 -6.00
CA GLY A 503 8.10 -3.44 -5.46
C GLY A 503 8.11 -3.33 -3.93
N LEU A 504 8.60 -4.35 -3.22
CA LEU A 504 8.81 -4.30 -1.78
C LEU A 504 9.93 -3.32 -1.42
N ASP A 505 11.04 -3.31 -2.15
CA ASP A 505 12.15 -2.39 -1.87
C ASP A 505 11.74 -0.93 -2.00
N TRP A 506 10.90 -0.59 -2.99
CA TRP A 506 10.32 0.75 -3.13
C TRP A 506 9.33 1.09 -2.01
N HIS A 507 8.60 0.10 -1.48
CA HIS A 507 7.68 0.32 -0.36
C HIS A 507 8.44 0.64 0.93
N PHE A 508 9.51 -0.09 1.22
CA PHE A 508 10.30 0.07 2.44
C PHE A 508 11.39 1.16 2.33
N GLY A 509 11.84 1.46 1.11
CA GLY A 509 12.89 2.43 0.83
C GLY A 509 14.32 1.87 0.93
N PHE A 510 14.46 0.55 1.07
CA PHE A 510 15.73 -0.17 1.14
C PHE A 510 15.56 -1.58 0.55
N THR A 511 16.67 -2.19 0.13
CA THR A 511 16.68 -3.57 -0.37
C THR A 511 16.50 -4.55 0.79
N LEU A 512 15.50 -5.43 0.70
CA LEU A 512 15.30 -6.50 1.66
C LEU A 512 16.33 -7.62 1.46
N PRO A 513 16.83 -8.26 2.53
CA PRO A 513 17.62 -9.49 2.42
C PRO A 513 16.87 -10.55 1.61
N ARG A 514 17.52 -11.06 0.54
CA ARG A 514 16.94 -12.07 -0.37
C ARG A 514 17.34 -13.50 0.02
N SER A 515 18.54 -13.64 0.54
CA SER A 515 19.09 -14.89 1.04
C SER A 515 19.41 -14.74 2.52
N PRO A 516 19.23 -15.79 3.33
CA PRO A 516 19.73 -15.79 4.69
C PRO A 516 21.25 -15.66 4.68
N MET A 517 21.80 -14.89 5.62
CA MET A 517 23.25 -14.74 5.82
C MET A 517 23.92 -16.13 5.79
N PRO A 518 24.90 -16.36 4.89
CA PRO A 518 25.75 -17.54 4.95
C PRO A 518 26.56 -17.47 6.24
N ASP A 519 26.42 -18.48 7.09
CA ASP A 519 27.13 -18.68 8.35
C ASP A 519 26.78 -17.73 9.52
N GLY A 520 25.95 -18.25 10.43
CA GLY A 520 25.79 -17.76 11.80
C GLY A 520 27.02 -17.99 12.69
N LYS A 521 28.23 -18.03 12.11
CA LYS A 521 29.49 -18.04 12.86
C LYS A 521 29.97 -16.60 12.97
N SER A 522 29.68 -15.99 14.11
CA SER A 522 30.34 -14.74 14.47
C SER A 522 31.84 -14.98 14.57
N GLU A 523 32.64 -14.32 13.72
CA GLU A 523 34.01 -13.99 14.11
C GLU A 523 33.89 -13.01 15.28
N THR A 524 34.27 -13.47 16.47
CA THR A 524 34.21 -12.75 17.74
C THR A 524 35.19 -11.55 17.72
N PRO A 525 34.97 -10.47 18.52
CA PRO A 525 34.70 -10.53 19.95
C PRO A 525 33.32 -9.99 20.33
N VAL A 526 32.23 -10.60 19.82
CA VAL A 526 30.90 -10.41 20.44
C VAL A 526 30.21 -11.77 20.58
N PRO A 527 29.76 -12.17 21.79
CA PRO A 527 29.34 -13.54 22.08
C PRO A 527 28.05 -13.97 21.36
N GLY A 528 28.00 -15.22 20.92
CA GLY A 528 26.77 -16.01 20.86
C GLY A 528 26.24 -16.40 19.46
N PRO A 529 25.90 -17.69 19.23
CA PRO A 529 25.25 -18.18 17.99
C PRO A 529 23.73 -17.94 17.93
N GLU A 530 23.14 -17.25 18.92
CA GLU A 530 21.68 -16.96 19.02
C GLU A 530 21.21 -15.81 18.11
N ARG A 531 21.86 -15.62 16.96
CA ARG A 531 21.63 -14.47 16.05
C ARG A 531 20.48 -14.64 15.06
N ARG A 532 19.70 -15.71 15.19
CA ARG A 532 18.38 -15.78 14.58
C ARG A 532 17.38 -15.54 15.71
N PRO A 533 16.42 -14.60 15.61
CA PRO A 533 15.23 -14.73 16.43
C PRO A 533 14.73 -16.17 16.23
N PRO A 534 14.52 -16.95 17.31
CA PRO A 534 13.98 -18.29 17.15
C PRO A 534 12.72 -18.15 16.29
N PRO A 535 12.51 -19.02 15.28
CA PRO A 535 11.29 -18.97 14.50
C PRO A 535 10.12 -18.90 15.48
N PRO A 536 9.08 -18.09 15.23
CA PRO A 536 7.86 -18.25 16.00
C PRO A 536 7.54 -19.75 16.00
N LYS A 537 7.30 -20.31 17.19
CA LYS A 537 7.09 -21.76 17.39
C LYS A 537 6.15 -22.28 16.29
N SER A 538 6.40 -23.52 15.83
CA SER A 538 6.03 -24.13 14.55
C SER A 538 4.55 -24.13 14.11
N GLU A 539 3.68 -23.37 14.76
CA GLU A 539 2.21 -23.42 14.64
C GLU A 539 1.61 -22.07 14.16
N PHE A 540 2.49 -21.08 13.88
CA PHE A 540 2.21 -19.73 13.33
C PHE A 540 0.90 -19.07 13.81
N GLY A 541 0.78 -18.86 15.13
CA GLY A 541 -0.24 -18.04 15.78
C GLY A 541 -0.90 -18.70 16.99
N GLU A 542 -1.80 -17.98 17.67
CA GLU A 542 -2.73 -18.57 18.64
C GLU A 542 -3.73 -19.49 17.89
N GLY A 543 -3.30 -20.69 17.53
CA GLY A 543 -4.09 -21.67 16.81
C GLY A 543 -3.45 -23.06 16.88
N PRO A 544 -4.21 -24.15 16.64
CA PRO A 544 -3.66 -25.49 16.71
C PRO A 544 -2.58 -25.72 15.64
N PRO A 545 -1.52 -26.48 15.94
CA PRO A 545 -0.54 -26.89 14.94
C PRO A 545 -1.24 -27.72 13.87
N LEU A 546 -1.06 -27.33 12.60
CA LEU A 546 -1.53 -28.13 11.49
C LEU A 546 -0.50 -29.19 11.13
N SER A 547 -0.98 -30.37 10.76
CA SER A 547 -0.17 -31.41 10.15
C SER A 547 0.28 -30.98 8.73
N GLU A 548 1.39 -31.56 8.24
CA GLU A 548 1.87 -31.29 6.88
C GLU A 548 0.81 -31.65 5.81
N GLN A 549 0.00 -32.67 6.08
CA GLN A 549 -1.11 -33.07 5.20
C GLN A 549 -2.19 -31.99 5.13
N GLU A 550 -2.59 -31.41 6.26
CA GLU A 550 -3.57 -30.31 6.30
C GLU A 550 -3.05 -29.06 5.60
N LEU A 551 -1.77 -28.70 5.81
CA LEU A 551 -1.13 -27.59 5.10
C LEU A 551 -1.10 -27.83 3.58
N SER A 552 -0.76 -29.05 3.14
CA SER A 552 -0.78 -29.40 1.72
C SER A 552 -2.18 -29.28 1.12
N HIS A 553 -3.21 -29.64 1.89
CA HIS A 553 -4.61 -29.52 1.48
C HIS A 553 -5.05 -28.06 1.37
N GLU A 554 -4.72 -27.23 2.37
CA GLU A 554 -4.97 -25.79 2.32
C GLU A 554 -4.30 -25.14 1.09
N ARG A 555 -3.03 -25.46 0.80
CA ARG A 555 -2.31 -24.91 -0.36
C ARG A 555 -3.02 -25.28 -1.66
N SER A 556 -3.47 -26.53 -1.77
CA SER A 556 -4.23 -27.01 -2.93
C SER A 556 -5.56 -26.27 -3.08
N LEU A 557 -6.29 -26.06 -1.98
CA LEU A 557 -7.55 -25.30 -1.98
C LEU A 557 -7.35 -23.84 -2.38
N LEU A 558 -6.30 -23.19 -1.87
CA LEU A 558 -5.95 -21.81 -2.21
C LEU A 558 -5.66 -21.66 -3.71
N GLU A 559 -4.86 -22.56 -4.28
CA GLU A 559 -4.57 -22.54 -5.73
C GLU A 559 -5.81 -22.80 -6.58
N GLN A 560 -6.66 -23.73 -6.17
CA GLN A 560 -7.94 -23.99 -6.85
C GLN A 560 -8.87 -22.77 -6.78
N ALA A 561 -8.96 -22.10 -5.62
CA ALA A 561 -9.75 -20.88 -5.44
C ALA A 561 -9.23 -19.74 -6.34
N LYS A 562 -7.91 -19.53 -6.41
CA LYS A 562 -7.28 -18.58 -7.34
C LYS A 562 -7.66 -18.87 -8.79
N MET A 563 -7.64 -20.15 -9.20
CA MET A 563 -8.05 -20.53 -10.56
C MET A 563 -9.52 -20.22 -10.85
N VAL A 564 -10.43 -20.47 -9.89
CA VAL A 564 -11.85 -20.13 -10.03
C VAL A 564 -12.04 -18.61 -10.20
N LEU A 565 -11.35 -17.80 -9.40
CA LEU A 565 -11.45 -16.34 -9.48
C LEU A 565 -10.89 -15.80 -10.80
N ARG A 566 -9.74 -16.31 -11.27
CA ARG A 566 -9.17 -15.92 -12.57
C ARG A 566 -10.08 -16.30 -13.75
N ARG A 567 -10.75 -17.46 -13.68
CA ARG A 567 -11.67 -17.93 -14.72
C ARG A 567 -12.97 -17.12 -14.77
N THR A 568 -13.47 -16.67 -13.61
CA THR A 568 -14.69 -15.86 -13.52
C THR A 568 -14.43 -14.37 -13.78
N GLY A 569 -13.22 -13.87 -13.51
CA GLY A 569 -12.83 -12.48 -13.77
C GLY A 569 -12.43 -12.18 -15.22
N SER A 570 -12.00 -13.18 -16.00
CA SER A 570 -11.52 -12.98 -17.37
C SER A 570 -12.61 -13.21 -18.42
N ARG A 571 -12.92 -12.16 -19.21
CA ARG A 571 -13.80 -12.25 -20.42
C ARG A 571 -13.29 -13.22 -21.49
N LYS A 572 -12.08 -13.78 -21.38
CA LYS A 572 -11.42 -14.65 -22.38
C LYS A 572 -11.38 -16.14 -22.01
N ALA A 573 -12.03 -16.60 -20.94
CA ALA A 573 -11.94 -18.00 -20.51
C ALA A 573 -12.64 -18.98 -21.49
N LYS A 574 -11.85 -19.86 -22.12
CA LYS A 574 -12.32 -21.00 -22.95
C LYS A 574 -12.77 -22.18 -22.04
N THR A 575 -13.83 -22.00 -21.27
CA THR A 575 -14.46 -23.09 -20.50
C THR A 575 -15.85 -23.37 -21.06
N SER A 576 -16.39 -24.59 -20.87
CA SER A 576 -17.77 -24.85 -21.26
C SER A 576 -18.69 -23.81 -20.60
N ALA A 577 -19.56 -23.18 -21.38
CA ALA A 577 -20.35 -22.02 -20.94
C ALA A 577 -21.17 -22.30 -19.67
N LYS A 578 -21.59 -23.56 -19.47
CA LYS A 578 -22.39 -24.00 -18.31
C LYS A 578 -21.60 -23.99 -17.00
N THR A 579 -20.38 -24.54 -16.99
CA THR A 579 -19.55 -24.59 -15.77
C THR A 579 -19.03 -23.21 -15.38
N ALA A 580 -18.64 -22.39 -16.37
CA ALA A 580 -18.22 -21.01 -16.11
C ALA A 580 -19.36 -20.16 -15.51
N LYS A 581 -20.59 -20.30 -16.02
CA LYS A 581 -21.77 -19.60 -15.50
C LYS A 581 -22.09 -20.00 -14.05
N ALA A 582 -21.99 -21.29 -13.72
CA ALA A 582 -22.23 -21.77 -12.36
C ALA A 582 -21.20 -21.24 -11.36
N LEU A 583 -19.92 -21.21 -11.74
CA LEU A 583 -18.84 -20.64 -10.91
C LEU A 583 -19.00 -19.12 -10.73
N SER A 584 -19.35 -18.38 -11.78
CA SER A 584 -19.63 -16.94 -11.69
C SER A 584 -20.80 -16.67 -10.74
N PHE A 585 -21.89 -17.43 -10.89
CA PHE A 585 -23.05 -17.31 -10.02
C PHE A 585 -22.69 -17.56 -8.54
N MET A 586 -21.92 -18.60 -8.25
CA MET A 586 -21.51 -18.87 -6.87
C MET A 586 -20.57 -17.81 -6.31
N ARG A 587 -19.69 -17.23 -7.14
CA ARG A 587 -18.87 -16.07 -6.76
C ARG A 587 -19.76 -14.88 -6.38
N GLU A 588 -20.73 -14.52 -7.22
CA GLU A 588 -21.67 -13.41 -6.97
C GLU A 588 -22.50 -13.63 -5.70
N VAL A 589 -22.97 -14.87 -5.47
CA VAL A 589 -23.72 -15.24 -4.25
C VAL A 589 -22.87 -15.00 -2.99
N ILE A 590 -21.59 -15.39 -3.02
CA ILE A 590 -20.70 -15.22 -1.87
C ILE A 590 -20.35 -13.75 -1.66
N GLU A 591 -20.06 -13.01 -2.72
CA GLU A 591 -19.81 -11.57 -2.63
C GLU A 591 -21.02 -10.81 -2.08
N ALA A 592 -22.24 -11.20 -2.46
CA ALA A 592 -23.48 -10.63 -1.92
C ALA A 592 -23.77 -11.07 -0.47
N TRP A 593 -23.25 -12.23 -0.04
CA TRP A 593 -23.37 -12.69 1.35
C TRP A 593 -22.39 -11.96 2.28
N SER A 594 -21.18 -11.65 1.80
CA SER A 594 -20.09 -11.01 2.54
C SER A 594 -19.68 -9.67 1.91
N LEU A 595 -20.61 -8.71 1.92
CA LEU A 595 -20.45 -7.41 1.29
C LEU A 595 -19.24 -6.61 1.83
N ALA A 596 -19.00 -6.65 3.14
CA ALA A 596 -17.91 -5.91 3.75
C ALA A 596 -16.55 -6.55 3.48
N ASP A 597 -16.44 -7.88 3.55
CA ASP A 597 -15.20 -8.56 3.19
C ASP A 597 -14.88 -8.33 1.69
N THR A 598 -15.89 -8.40 0.82
CA THR A 598 -15.72 -8.13 -0.63
C THR A 598 -15.29 -6.68 -0.90
N GLU A 599 -15.87 -5.70 -0.22
CA GLU A 599 -15.48 -4.30 -0.33
C GLU A 599 -14.06 -4.05 0.19
N CYS A 600 -13.69 -4.64 1.32
CA CYS A 600 -12.33 -4.56 1.86
C CYS A 600 -11.29 -5.15 0.89
N TRP A 601 -11.58 -6.34 0.36
CA TRP A 601 -10.72 -7.00 -0.64
C TRP A 601 -10.53 -6.13 -1.89
N LYS A 602 -11.62 -5.58 -2.45
CA LYS A 602 -11.55 -4.65 -3.59
C LYS A 602 -10.71 -3.41 -3.28
N PHE A 603 -10.91 -2.83 -2.10
CA PHE A 603 -10.21 -1.62 -1.67
C PHE A 603 -8.70 -1.85 -1.55
N VAL A 604 -8.26 -2.91 -0.87
CA VAL A 604 -6.84 -3.26 -0.75
C VAL A 604 -6.22 -3.54 -2.12
N ARG A 605 -6.92 -4.32 -2.96
CA ARG A 605 -6.48 -4.61 -4.33
C ARG A 605 -6.27 -3.35 -5.16
N ALA A 606 -7.22 -2.42 -5.09
CA ALA A 606 -7.15 -1.14 -5.79
C ALA A 606 -6.05 -0.23 -5.23
N TRP A 607 -5.87 -0.19 -3.91
CA TRP A 607 -4.83 0.58 -3.23
C TRP A 607 -3.42 0.14 -3.67
N GLU A 608 -3.15 -1.16 -3.62
CA GLU A 608 -1.90 -1.76 -4.08
C GLU A 608 -1.64 -1.50 -5.56
N ALA A 609 -2.67 -1.67 -6.40
CA ALA A 609 -2.57 -1.40 -7.83
C ALA A 609 -2.24 0.06 -8.13
N ARG A 610 -2.88 1.01 -7.43
CA ARG A 610 -2.62 2.44 -7.59
C ARG A 610 -1.20 2.81 -7.20
N ARG A 611 -0.67 2.26 -6.09
CA ARG A 611 0.72 2.50 -5.66
C ARG A 611 1.73 2.10 -6.75
N ARG A 612 1.51 0.95 -7.40
CA ARG A 612 2.36 0.50 -8.52
C ARG A 612 2.25 1.41 -9.75
N VAL A 613 1.04 1.88 -10.08
CA VAL A 613 0.81 2.81 -11.20
C VAL A 613 1.43 4.18 -10.93
N GLU A 614 1.32 4.69 -9.71
CA GLU A 614 1.93 5.96 -9.29
C GLU A 614 3.45 5.91 -9.46
N ARG A 615 4.11 4.85 -8.95
CA ARG A 615 5.56 4.65 -9.09
C ARG A 615 5.98 4.64 -10.56
N ARG A 616 5.35 3.79 -11.37
CA ARG A 616 5.68 3.66 -12.80
C ARG A 616 5.43 4.94 -13.58
N GLY A 617 4.38 5.67 -13.23
CA GLY A 617 4.10 6.99 -13.81
C GLY A 617 5.21 7.99 -13.51
N TRP A 618 5.69 8.02 -12.27
CA TRP A 618 6.84 8.85 -11.88
C TRP A 618 8.13 8.43 -12.59
N GLU A 619 8.43 7.13 -12.67
CA GLU A 619 9.62 6.62 -13.39
C GLU A 619 9.62 7.05 -14.86
N GLY A 620 8.48 6.93 -15.54
CA GLY A 620 8.35 7.39 -16.93
C GLY A 620 8.42 8.92 -17.11
N GLU A 621 8.08 9.70 -16.09
CA GLU A 621 8.32 11.14 -16.09
C GLU A 621 9.81 11.47 -15.88
N GLU A 622 10.52 10.70 -15.06
CA GLU A 622 11.96 10.87 -14.81
C GLU A 622 12.82 10.61 -16.05
N GLU A 623 12.41 9.69 -16.93
CA GLU A 623 13.11 9.43 -18.21
C GLU A 623 13.36 10.71 -19.03
N ARG A 624 12.51 11.74 -18.87
CA ARG A 624 12.65 13.02 -19.59
C ARG A 624 13.82 13.87 -19.12
N PHE A 625 14.23 13.72 -17.86
CA PHE A 625 15.38 14.43 -17.29
C PHE A 625 16.72 13.74 -17.62
N GLN A 626 16.70 12.61 -18.35
CA GLN A 626 17.91 11.83 -18.60
C GLN A 626 18.79 12.36 -19.75
N GLY A 627 18.36 13.38 -20.50
CA GLY A 627 19.12 13.88 -21.66
C GLY A 627 19.23 12.85 -22.80
N LYS A 628 19.06 13.29 -24.06
CA LYS A 628 19.21 12.41 -25.23
C LYS A 628 20.69 12.01 -25.37
N GLY A 629 21.06 10.84 -24.85
CA GLY A 629 22.43 10.30 -24.90
C GLY A 629 22.87 9.45 -23.69
N MET A 630 22.10 9.44 -22.59
CA MET A 630 22.31 8.58 -21.42
C MET A 630 21.32 7.40 -21.35
N PHE A 631 20.99 6.81 -22.50
CA PHE A 631 20.13 5.63 -22.55
C PHE A 631 20.82 4.44 -21.87
N GLY A 632 20.39 4.12 -20.65
CA GLY A 632 20.78 2.92 -19.91
C GLY A 632 21.36 3.12 -18.50
N ARG A 633 21.46 4.36 -17.99
CA ARG A 633 22.38 4.63 -16.87
C ARG A 633 21.84 4.36 -15.45
N TRP A 634 20.53 4.27 -15.21
CA TRP A 634 19.98 4.05 -13.84
C TRP A 634 18.57 3.43 -13.80
N ILE A 635 18.14 2.84 -14.92
CA ILE A 635 16.84 2.16 -15.04
C ILE A 635 16.99 0.77 -14.44
N ASP A 636 15.97 0.31 -13.70
CA ASP A 636 15.80 -1.10 -13.36
C ASP A 636 15.75 -1.88 -14.69
N GLN A 637 16.88 -2.48 -15.09
CA GLN A 637 16.89 -3.41 -16.21
C GLN A 637 16.11 -4.63 -15.75
N VAL A 638 14.79 -4.59 -15.93
CA VAL A 638 13.94 -5.77 -15.83
C VAL A 638 14.41 -6.70 -16.95
N THR A 639 15.22 -7.70 -16.60
CA THR A 639 15.49 -8.85 -17.47
C THR A 639 14.33 -9.83 -17.46
#